data_AF-A0A414CCD7-F1
#
_entry.id   AF-A0A414CCD7-F1
#
_cell.length_a   1.000
_cell.length_b   1.000
_cell.length_c   1.000
_cell.angle_alpha   90.00
_cell.angle_beta   90.00
_cell.angle_gamma   90.00
#
_symmetry.space_group_name_H-M   'P 1'
#
loop_
_entity.id
_entity.type
_entity.pdbx_description
1 polymer ?
#
loop_
_entity_poly.entity_id
_entity_poly.type
_entity_poly.pdbx_seq_one_letter_code
_entity_poly.pdbx_strand_id
1 'polypeptide(L)'
;MAEAGIGVDIVEISRMKSILEKTPSFARRVFTEEERAYCDASSRPAAHYASRFASREAVLKALGTGFSQGVGRKDVSVTRDKLGKPKALLSGRALEIAQDLGVVEVALSITLTGDLAVANAIAITEDARPKPKEEKVSNKKRVAQTFKEARSVLDELEQLQNSALTEHLGDASQDTLGA
;
A
#
# COMPACT_ATOMS: atom_id res chain seq x y z
N MET A 1 -4.93 -5.66 -21.61
CA MET A 1 -5.74 -6.64 -20.85
C MET A 1 -6.09 -5.99 -19.52
N ALA A 2 -7.25 -6.27 -18.91
CA ALA A 2 -7.77 -5.47 -17.79
C ALA A 2 -6.71 -5.30 -16.69
N GLU A 3 -6.22 -4.07 -16.54
CA GLU A 3 -5.07 -3.71 -15.70
C GLU A 3 -5.35 -4.02 -14.21
N ALA A 4 -6.61 -3.93 -13.78
CA ALA A 4 -7.05 -4.33 -12.44
C ALA A 4 -8.45 -4.95 -12.47
N GLY A 5 -8.68 -5.94 -11.61
CA GLY A 5 -10.00 -6.53 -11.36
C GLY A 5 -10.72 -5.78 -10.24
N ILE A 6 -12.04 -5.64 -10.33
CA ILE A 6 -12.88 -4.99 -9.30
C ILE A 6 -14.02 -5.90 -8.88
N GLY A 7 -14.36 -5.87 -7.59
CA GLY A 7 -15.51 -6.57 -7.06
C GLY A 7 -16.16 -5.80 -5.93
N VAL A 8 -17.48 -5.72 -5.99
CA VAL A 8 -18.31 -5.12 -4.94
C VAL A 8 -19.32 -6.17 -4.48
N ASP A 9 -19.54 -6.22 -3.17
CA ASP A 9 -20.58 -7.05 -2.60
C ASP A 9 -21.29 -6.39 -1.41
N ILE A 10 -22.55 -6.78 -1.21
CA ILE A 10 -23.41 -6.30 -0.14
C ILE A 10 -24.16 -7.45 0.51
N VAL A 11 -24.20 -7.45 1.84
CA VAL A 11 -24.87 -8.47 2.65
C VAL A 11 -25.77 -7.81 3.67
N GLU A 12 -27.03 -8.25 3.71
CA GLU A 12 -27.95 -7.89 4.79
C GLU A 12 -27.55 -8.57 6.11
N ILE A 13 -27.38 -7.76 7.15
CA ILE A 13 -26.99 -8.21 8.48
C ILE A 13 -28.10 -9.06 9.12
N SER A 14 -29.36 -8.70 8.90
CA SER A 14 -30.53 -9.47 9.36
C SER A 14 -30.54 -10.88 8.75
N ARG A 15 -30.21 -10.99 7.45
CA ARG A 15 -30.10 -12.27 6.75
C ARG A 15 -28.94 -13.11 7.29
N MET A 16 -27.76 -12.50 7.50
CA MET A 16 -26.63 -13.20 8.11
C MET A 16 -26.97 -13.71 9.52
N LYS A 17 -27.61 -12.87 10.35
CA LYS A 17 -28.09 -13.26 11.67
C LYS A 17 -29.02 -14.48 11.60
N SER A 18 -30.01 -14.45 10.71
CA SER A 18 -30.95 -15.57 10.54
C SER A 18 -30.24 -16.86 10.10
N ILE A 19 -29.23 -16.78 9.23
CA ILE A 19 -28.44 -17.94 8.81
C ILE A 19 -27.65 -18.52 9.98
N LEU A 20 -27.00 -17.68 10.78
CA LEU A 20 -26.20 -18.11 11.94
C LEU A 20 -27.07 -18.78 13.01
N GLU A 21 -28.27 -18.26 13.26
CA GLU A 21 -29.24 -18.82 14.22
C GLU A 21 -29.81 -20.15 13.73
N LYS A 22 -30.26 -20.20 12.47
CA LYS A 22 -30.90 -21.40 11.89
C LYS A 22 -29.89 -22.51 11.58
N THR A 23 -28.65 -22.14 11.25
CA THR A 23 -27.59 -23.08 10.85
C THR A 23 -26.28 -22.74 11.57
N PRO A 24 -26.11 -23.13 12.84
CA PRO A 24 -24.89 -22.84 13.60
C PRO A 24 -23.61 -23.41 12.96
N SER A 25 -23.73 -24.50 12.19
CA SER A 25 -22.60 -25.09 11.45
C SER A 25 -22.13 -24.23 10.26
N PHE A 26 -22.92 -23.25 9.81
CA PHE A 26 -22.57 -22.35 8.72
C PHE A 26 -21.27 -21.62 9.02
N ALA A 27 -21.16 -21.01 10.21
CA ALA A 27 -19.99 -20.23 10.57
C ALA A 27 -18.70 -21.06 10.47
N ARG A 28 -18.74 -22.31 10.97
CA ARG A 28 -17.59 -23.23 10.93
C ARG A 28 -17.19 -23.67 9.53
N ARG A 29 -18.15 -23.76 8.61
CA ARG A 29 -17.92 -24.19 7.22
C ARG A 29 -17.39 -23.05 6.35
N VAL A 30 -17.84 -21.81 6.59
CA VAL A 30 -17.56 -20.67 5.72
C VAL A 30 -16.35 -19.86 6.20
N PHE A 31 -16.21 -19.65 7.50
CA PHE A 31 -15.18 -18.78 8.05
C PHE A 31 -14.03 -19.57 8.68
N THR A 32 -12.83 -18.99 8.67
CA THR A 32 -11.67 -19.56 9.38
C THR A 32 -11.85 -19.44 10.89
N GLU A 33 -10.97 -20.08 11.66
CA GLU A 33 -11.04 -20.00 13.11
C GLU A 33 -10.77 -18.58 13.63
N GLU A 34 -9.78 -17.91 13.04
CA GLU A 34 -9.39 -16.53 13.36
C GLU A 34 -10.53 -15.55 13.05
N GLU A 35 -11.21 -15.74 11.92
CA GLU A 35 -12.36 -14.91 11.56
C GLU A 35 -13.51 -15.09 12.55
N ARG A 36 -13.80 -16.32 12.96
CA ARG A 36 -14.85 -16.59 13.95
C ARG A 36 -14.51 -15.98 15.30
N ALA A 37 -13.29 -16.21 15.80
CA ALA A 37 -12.83 -15.62 17.05
C ALA A 37 -12.95 -14.09 17.05
N TYR A 38 -12.60 -13.44 15.94
CA TYR A 38 -12.77 -12.00 15.78
C TYR A 38 -14.25 -11.57 15.77
N CYS A 39 -15.11 -12.28 15.05
CA CYS A 39 -16.53 -11.92 14.94
C CYS A 39 -17.26 -12.16 16.27
N ASP A 40 -16.99 -13.27 16.94
CA ASP A 40 -17.64 -13.68 18.18
C ASP A 40 -17.24 -12.79 19.37
N ALA A 41 -16.05 -12.18 19.33
CA ALA A 41 -15.61 -11.20 20.32
C ALA A 41 -16.28 -9.81 20.19
N SER A 42 -17.00 -9.55 19.10
CA SER A 42 -17.70 -8.27 18.89
C SER A 42 -19.04 -8.22 19.62
N SER A 43 -19.47 -7.02 20.02
CA SER A 43 -20.83 -6.78 20.51
C SER A 43 -21.92 -7.00 19.45
N ARG A 44 -21.55 -7.04 18.16
CA ARG A 44 -22.46 -7.28 17.03
C ARG A 44 -21.95 -8.39 16.11
N PRO A 45 -21.86 -9.67 16.54
CA PRO A 45 -21.21 -10.73 15.77
C PRO A 45 -21.75 -10.90 14.35
N ALA A 46 -23.08 -10.89 14.18
CA ALA A 46 -23.71 -11.04 12.86
C ALA A 46 -23.28 -9.95 11.87
N ALA A 47 -23.05 -8.71 12.32
CA ALA A 47 -22.58 -7.63 11.47
C ALA A 47 -21.15 -7.89 10.98
N HIS A 48 -20.27 -8.39 11.86
CA HIS A 48 -18.90 -8.73 11.49
C HIS A 48 -18.85 -9.95 10.57
N TYR A 49 -19.66 -10.98 10.81
CA TYR A 49 -19.79 -12.11 9.88
C TYR A 49 -20.30 -11.66 8.51
N ALA A 50 -21.28 -10.76 8.46
CA ALA A 50 -21.78 -10.18 7.20
C ALA A 50 -20.66 -9.44 6.46
N SER A 51 -19.88 -8.61 7.16
CA SER A 51 -18.73 -7.91 6.57
C SER A 51 -17.66 -8.87 6.03
N ARG A 52 -17.36 -9.97 6.74
CA ARG A 52 -16.40 -10.98 6.28
C ARG A 52 -16.91 -11.73 5.06
N PHE A 53 -18.21 -12.02 5.02
CA PHE A 53 -18.84 -12.66 3.88
C PHE A 53 -18.84 -11.74 2.65
N ALA A 54 -19.26 -10.48 2.80
CA ALA A 54 -19.23 -9.49 1.74
C ALA A 54 -17.81 -9.30 1.19
N SER A 55 -16.81 -9.22 2.07
CA SER A 55 -15.42 -9.08 1.66
C SER A 55 -14.94 -10.26 0.82
N ARG A 56 -15.35 -11.47 1.18
CA ARG A 56 -15.00 -12.68 0.45
C ARG A 56 -15.57 -12.65 -0.96
N GLU A 57 -16.85 -12.34 -1.09
CA GLU A 57 -17.51 -12.23 -2.39
C GLU A 57 -16.92 -11.12 -3.24
N ALA A 58 -16.64 -9.95 -2.65
CA ALA A 58 -16.00 -8.84 -3.33
C ALA A 58 -14.63 -9.26 -3.91
N VAL A 59 -13.81 -9.95 -3.12
CA VAL A 59 -12.51 -10.44 -3.59
C VAL A 59 -12.65 -11.48 -4.70
N LEU A 60 -13.57 -12.45 -4.56
CA LEU A 60 -13.79 -13.47 -5.60
C LEU A 60 -14.35 -12.87 -6.90
N LYS A 61 -15.15 -11.80 -6.81
CA LYS A 61 -15.60 -11.03 -7.97
C LYS A 61 -14.45 -10.27 -8.63
N ALA A 62 -13.56 -9.67 -7.84
CA ALA A 62 -12.36 -9.00 -8.34
C ALA A 62 -11.41 -9.96 -9.07
N LEU A 63 -11.35 -11.23 -8.64
CA LEU A 63 -10.60 -12.30 -9.31
C LEU A 63 -11.34 -12.91 -10.52
N GLY A 64 -12.59 -12.51 -10.80
CA GLY A 64 -13.36 -13.04 -11.93
C GLY A 64 -13.86 -14.48 -11.77
N THR A 65 -13.87 -15.03 -10.55
CA THR A 65 -14.19 -16.44 -10.30
C THR A 65 -15.53 -16.64 -9.61
N GLY A 66 -15.88 -15.80 -8.64
CA GLY A 66 -16.95 -16.11 -7.69
C GLY A 66 -16.65 -17.38 -6.87
N PHE A 67 -17.68 -18.00 -6.26
CA PHE A 67 -17.56 -19.32 -5.62
C PHE A 67 -17.61 -20.47 -6.62
N SER A 68 -16.87 -20.36 -7.71
CA SER A 68 -16.79 -21.37 -8.76
C SER A 68 -15.33 -21.80 -8.99
N GLN A 69 -15.07 -22.61 -10.02
CA GLN A 69 -13.71 -23.04 -10.40
C GLN A 69 -12.92 -23.76 -9.29
N GLY A 70 -13.61 -24.45 -8.38
CA GLY A 70 -12.99 -25.19 -7.28
C GLY A 70 -12.58 -24.32 -6.09
N VAL A 71 -12.92 -23.03 -6.06
CA VAL A 71 -12.59 -22.15 -4.94
C VAL A 71 -13.34 -22.57 -3.68
N GLY A 72 -12.58 -22.95 -2.66
CA GLY A 72 -13.10 -23.33 -1.36
C GLY A 72 -13.68 -22.12 -0.63
N ARG A 73 -14.66 -22.36 0.24
CA ARG A 73 -15.28 -21.27 1.02
C ARG A 73 -14.28 -20.55 1.91
N LYS A 74 -13.20 -21.21 2.36
CA LYS A 74 -12.18 -20.65 3.26
C LYS A 74 -10.95 -20.10 2.53
N ASP A 75 -10.90 -20.25 1.21
CA ASP A 75 -9.75 -19.87 0.39
C ASP A 75 -9.48 -18.37 0.41
N VAL A 76 -10.48 -17.56 0.76
CA VAL A 76 -10.35 -16.11 0.90
C VAL A 76 -10.81 -15.69 2.29
N SER A 77 -9.90 -15.37 3.20
CA SER A 77 -10.24 -14.87 4.54
C SER A 77 -9.86 -13.40 4.72
N VAL A 78 -10.36 -12.74 5.76
CA VAL A 78 -10.03 -11.34 6.04
C VAL A 78 -9.42 -11.18 7.42
N THR A 79 -8.23 -10.59 7.44
CA THR A 79 -7.55 -10.14 8.65
C THR A 79 -7.48 -8.62 8.71
N ARG A 80 -6.88 -8.06 9.75
CA ARG A 80 -6.55 -6.63 9.88
C ARG A 80 -5.07 -6.48 10.21
N ASP A 81 -4.46 -5.41 9.71
CA ASP A 81 -3.11 -5.04 10.14
C ASP A 81 -3.11 -4.30 11.49
N LYS A 82 -1.92 -3.90 11.95
CA LYS A 82 -1.70 -3.19 13.22
C LYS A 82 -2.44 -1.86 13.30
N LEU A 83 -2.77 -1.24 12.15
CA LEU A 83 -3.51 0.02 12.07
C LEU A 83 -5.02 -0.21 11.84
N GLY A 84 -5.46 -1.47 11.82
CA GLY A 84 -6.85 -1.85 11.63
C GLY A 84 -7.30 -1.95 10.17
N LYS A 85 -6.40 -1.69 9.19
CA LYS A 85 -6.75 -1.80 7.75
C LYS A 85 -7.08 -3.25 7.42
N PRO A 86 -8.24 -3.53 6.80
CA PRO A 86 -8.59 -4.90 6.41
C PRO A 86 -7.66 -5.39 5.30
N LYS A 87 -7.28 -6.68 5.38
CA LYS A 87 -6.44 -7.36 4.40
C LYS A 87 -7.09 -8.68 4.01
N ALA A 88 -7.20 -8.94 2.71
CA ALA A 88 -7.58 -10.24 2.20
C ALA A 88 -6.39 -11.20 2.27
N LEU A 89 -6.62 -12.42 2.73
CA LEU A 89 -5.67 -13.52 2.69
C LEU A 89 -6.20 -14.56 1.72
N LEU A 90 -5.43 -14.83 0.67
CA LEU A 90 -5.75 -15.84 -0.32
C LEU A 90 -4.98 -17.13 0.00
N SER A 91 -5.65 -18.26 -0.16
CA SER A 91 -5.12 -19.60 0.04
C SER A 91 -5.80 -20.56 -0.92
N GLY A 92 -5.27 -21.78 -1.04
CA GLY A 92 -5.85 -22.80 -1.91
C GLY A 92 -6.05 -22.31 -3.35
N ARG A 93 -7.23 -22.61 -3.91
CA ARG A 93 -7.51 -22.34 -5.31
C ARG A 93 -7.64 -20.85 -5.62
N ALA A 94 -8.07 -20.03 -4.65
CA ALA A 94 -8.13 -18.58 -4.84
C ALA A 94 -6.73 -17.95 -4.99
N LEU A 95 -5.73 -18.48 -4.29
CA LEU A 95 -4.34 -18.02 -4.41
C LEU A 95 -3.76 -18.39 -5.77
N GLU A 96 -3.96 -19.63 -6.23
CA GLU A 96 -3.52 -20.09 -7.54
C GLU A 96 -4.07 -19.19 -8.65
N ILE A 97 -5.38 -18.91 -8.63
CA ILE A 97 -6.01 -18.06 -9.64
C ILE A 97 -5.46 -16.62 -9.58
N ALA A 98 -5.24 -16.08 -8.39
CA ALA A 98 -4.63 -14.76 -8.26
C ALA A 98 -3.21 -14.71 -8.84
N GLN A 99 -2.42 -15.77 -8.65
CA GLN A 99 -1.08 -15.91 -9.24
C GLN A 99 -1.14 -16.03 -10.77
N ASP A 100 -2.05 -16.84 -11.31
CA ASP A 100 -2.26 -17.00 -12.75
C ASP A 100 -2.68 -15.68 -13.43
N LEU A 101 -3.44 -14.85 -12.71
CA LEU A 101 -3.85 -13.52 -13.14
C LEU A 101 -2.78 -12.43 -12.94
N GLY A 102 -1.63 -12.76 -12.34
CA GLY A 102 -0.57 -11.80 -12.03
C GLY A 102 -0.96 -10.77 -10.96
N VAL A 103 -1.91 -11.08 -10.08
CA VAL A 103 -2.33 -10.21 -8.99
C VAL A 103 -1.25 -10.18 -7.91
N VAL A 104 -0.73 -8.99 -7.64
CA VAL A 104 0.32 -8.76 -6.62
C VAL A 104 -0.26 -8.20 -5.33
N GLU A 105 -1.47 -7.64 -5.38
CA GLU A 105 -2.13 -7.05 -4.22
C GLU A 105 -3.65 -7.06 -4.39
N VAL A 106 -4.37 -7.26 -3.29
CA VAL A 106 -5.83 -7.05 -3.23
C VAL A 106 -6.13 -5.94 -2.22
N ALA A 107 -6.47 -4.77 -2.74
CA ALA A 107 -6.90 -3.64 -1.92
C ALA A 107 -8.36 -3.86 -1.51
N LEU A 108 -8.61 -3.94 -0.20
CA LEU A 108 -9.93 -4.23 0.36
C LEU A 108 -10.42 -3.04 1.21
N SER A 109 -11.68 -2.66 1.01
CA SER A 109 -12.40 -1.69 1.83
C SER A 109 -13.72 -2.28 2.30
N ILE A 110 -14.10 -2.00 3.54
CA ILE A 110 -15.27 -2.58 4.19
C ILE A 110 -15.99 -1.46 4.95
N THR A 111 -17.30 -1.39 4.79
CA THR A 111 -18.18 -0.53 5.59
C THR A 111 -19.42 -1.30 6.04
N LEU A 112 -20.05 -0.89 7.14
CA LEU A 112 -21.27 -1.51 7.63
C LEU A 112 -22.14 -0.48 8.39
N THR A 113 -23.45 -0.69 8.36
CA THR A 113 -24.45 0.11 9.06
C THR A 113 -25.20 -0.73 10.11
N GLY A 114 -26.41 -0.32 10.50
CA GLY A 114 -27.34 -1.17 11.24
C GLY A 114 -27.70 -2.45 10.48
N ASP A 115 -27.91 -2.31 9.17
CA ASP A 115 -28.64 -3.29 8.36
C ASP A 115 -27.81 -3.94 7.25
N LEU A 116 -26.77 -3.23 6.77
CA LEU A 116 -26.01 -3.64 5.58
C LEU A 116 -24.53 -3.69 5.89
N ALA A 117 -23.84 -4.67 5.33
CA ALA A 117 -22.39 -4.73 5.24
C ALA A 117 -21.97 -4.71 3.77
N VAL A 118 -21.05 -3.83 3.41
CA VAL A 118 -20.58 -3.64 2.04
C VAL A 118 -19.06 -3.82 2.01
N ALA A 119 -18.57 -4.48 0.97
CA ALA A 119 -17.15 -4.57 0.70
C ALA A 119 -16.84 -4.24 -0.75
N ASN A 120 -15.69 -3.59 -0.95
CA ASN A 120 -15.11 -3.31 -2.25
C ASN A 120 -13.69 -3.86 -2.29
N ALA A 121 -13.36 -4.61 -3.34
CA ALA A 121 -12.05 -5.20 -3.56
C ALA A 121 -11.52 -4.79 -4.94
N ILE A 122 -10.22 -4.48 -4.99
CA ILE A 122 -9.49 -4.21 -6.23
C ILE A 122 -8.29 -5.17 -6.28
N ALA A 123 -8.27 -6.05 -7.27
CA ALA A 123 -7.14 -6.91 -7.57
C ALA A 123 -6.17 -6.15 -8.48
N ILE A 124 -4.98 -5.84 -7.96
CA ILE A 124 -3.97 -5.01 -8.59
C ILE A 124 -2.89 -5.95 -9.15
N THR A 125 -2.62 -5.83 -10.44
CA THR A 125 -1.48 -6.47 -11.11
C THR A 125 -0.25 -5.57 -11.04
N GLU A 126 0.93 -6.10 -11.33
CA GLU A 126 2.17 -5.30 -11.32
C GLU A 126 2.09 -4.11 -12.30
N ASP A 127 1.45 -4.30 -13.46
CA ASP A 127 1.28 -3.25 -14.46
C ASP A 127 0.36 -2.11 -13.99
N ALA A 128 -0.64 -2.42 -13.17
CA ALA A 128 -1.58 -1.45 -12.62
C ALA A 128 -1.15 -0.83 -11.30
N ARG A 129 -0.10 -1.37 -10.67
CA ARG A 129 0.41 -0.82 -9.42
C ARG A 129 0.86 0.62 -9.66
N PRO A 130 0.37 1.60 -8.86
CA PRO A 130 0.83 2.97 -8.99
C PRO A 130 2.35 3.01 -8.80
N LYS A 131 3.08 3.32 -9.88
CA LYS A 131 4.53 3.52 -9.78
C LYS A 131 4.76 4.65 -8.77
N PRO A 132 5.66 4.47 -7.79
CA PRO A 132 6.02 5.57 -6.92
C PRO A 132 6.41 6.74 -7.82
N LYS A 133 5.82 7.92 -7.57
CA LYS A 133 6.31 9.14 -8.23
C LYS A 133 7.80 9.14 -8.00
N GLU A 134 8.59 9.07 -9.07
CA GLU A 134 10.01 9.38 -8.97
C GLU A 134 10.07 10.65 -8.14
N GLU A 135 10.72 10.58 -6.98
CA GLU A 135 11.09 11.79 -6.27
C GLU A 135 11.85 12.59 -7.31
N LYS A 136 11.20 13.60 -7.89
CA LYS A 136 11.90 14.63 -8.63
C LYS A 136 12.89 15.13 -7.59
N VAL A 137 14.13 14.64 -7.62
CA VAL A 137 15.26 15.23 -6.91
C VAL A 137 15.11 16.68 -7.24
N SER A 138 14.64 17.44 -6.24
CA SER A 138 13.96 18.70 -6.49
C SER A 138 14.87 19.50 -7.41
N ASN A 139 14.41 19.85 -8.62
CA ASN A 139 15.23 20.66 -9.53
C ASN A 139 15.79 21.87 -8.77
N LYS A 140 15.04 22.37 -7.77
CA LYS A 140 15.48 23.37 -6.80
C LYS A 140 16.69 22.96 -5.97
N LYS A 141 16.74 21.74 -5.41
CA LYS A 141 17.90 21.20 -4.69
C LYS A 141 19.11 21.00 -5.61
N ARG A 142 18.89 20.48 -6.82
CA ARG A 142 19.98 20.25 -7.79
C ARG A 142 20.58 21.57 -8.26
N VAL A 143 19.73 22.53 -8.63
CA VAL A 143 20.13 23.89 -9.01
C VAL A 143 20.83 24.60 -7.84
N ALA A 144 20.29 24.51 -6.61
CA ALA A 144 20.93 25.10 -5.43
C ALA A 144 22.32 24.50 -5.16
N GLN A 145 22.50 23.19 -5.37
CA GLN A 145 23.79 22.52 -5.21
C GLN A 145 24.80 23.00 -6.26
N THR A 146 24.39 23.08 -7.54
CA THR A 146 25.25 23.60 -8.62
C THR A 146 25.67 25.05 -8.39
N PHE A 147 24.76 25.91 -7.91
CA PHE A 147 25.10 27.29 -7.56
C PHE A 147 26.08 27.37 -6.39
N LYS A 148 25.93 26.49 -5.38
CA LYS A 148 26.84 26.44 -4.24
C LYS A 148 28.25 26.02 -4.64
N GLU A 149 28.35 25.02 -5.51
CA GLU A 149 29.64 24.55 -6.06
C GLU A 149 30.30 25.63 -6.92
N ALA A 150 29.56 26.26 -7.83
CA ALA A 150 30.09 27.34 -8.66
C ALA A 150 30.60 28.53 -7.83
N ARG A 151 29.91 28.87 -6.72
CA ARG A 151 30.34 29.92 -5.81
C ARG A 151 31.61 29.56 -5.05
N SER A 152 31.74 28.31 -4.60
CA SER A 152 32.98 27.82 -3.95
C SER A 152 34.20 27.96 -4.86
N VAL A 153 34.04 27.61 -6.15
CA VAL A 153 35.14 27.73 -7.13
C VAL A 153 35.53 29.19 -7.34
N LEU A 154 34.56 30.11 -7.40
CA LEU A 154 34.85 31.54 -7.52
C LEU A 154 35.57 32.08 -6.28
N ASP A 155 35.11 31.70 -5.08
CA ASP A 155 35.73 32.11 -3.82
C ASP A 155 37.19 31.59 -3.72
N GLU A 156 37.47 30.36 -4.18
CA GLU A 156 38.82 29.80 -4.26
C GLU A 156 39.72 30.57 -5.25
N LEU A 157 39.20 30.94 -6.42
CA LEU A 157 39.95 31.72 -7.41
C LEU A 157 40.28 33.13 -6.91
N GLU A 158 39.35 33.79 -6.21
CA GLU A 158 39.60 35.09 -5.58
C GLU A 158 40.67 35.00 -4.48
N GLN A 159 40.67 33.94 -3.69
CA GLN A 159 41.71 33.72 -2.68
C GLN A 159 43.09 33.51 -3.30
N LEU A 160 43.17 32.74 -4.39
CA LEU A 160 44.43 32.53 -5.13
C LEU A 160 44.95 33.81 -5.78
N GLN A 161 44.06 34.66 -6.31
CA GLN A 161 44.44 35.97 -6.85
C GLN A 161 44.96 36.88 -5.74
N ASN A 162 44.27 36.94 -4.60
CA ASN A 162 44.70 37.76 -3.48
C ASN A 162 46.02 37.27 -2.86
N SER A 163 46.23 35.95 -2.74
CA SER A 163 47.50 35.42 -2.26
C SER A 163 48.65 35.72 -3.22
N ALA A 164 48.45 35.56 -4.53
CA ALA A 164 49.46 35.92 -5.53
C ALA A 164 49.78 37.42 -5.54
N LEU A 165 48.79 38.29 -5.29
CA LEU A 165 48.99 39.73 -5.14
C LEU A 165 49.78 40.09 -3.88
N THR A 166 49.54 39.35 -2.78
CA THR A 166 50.21 39.55 -1.50
C THR A 166 51.65 39.06 -1.52
N GLU A 167 51.93 37.93 -2.20
CA GLU A 167 53.29 37.43 -2.43
C GLU A 167 54.12 38.42 -3.27
N HIS A 168 53.52 39.02 -4.32
CA HIS A 168 54.20 40.06 -5.11
C HIS A 168 54.45 41.37 -4.36
N LEU A 169 53.61 41.73 -3.38
CA LEU A 169 53.83 42.90 -2.53
C LEU A 169 54.82 42.65 -1.38
N GLY A 170 54.93 41.40 -0.92
CA GLY A 170 55.91 40.97 0.08
C GLY A 170 57.33 40.94 -0.45
N ASP A 171 57.53 40.50 -1.70
CA ASP A 171 58.83 40.44 -2.36
C ASP A 171 59.40 41.84 -2.68
N ALA A 172 58.53 42.81 -2.99
CA ALA A 172 58.92 44.21 -3.21
C ALA A 172 59.40 44.95 -1.93
N SER A 173 59.19 44.36 -0.74
CA SER A 173 59.54 44.98 0.55
C SER A 173 60.86 44.50 1.15
N GLN A 174 61.46 43.42 0.62
CA GLN A 174 62.77 42.93 1.09
C GLN A 174 63.97 43.53 0.34
N ASP A 175 63.76 44.21 -0.79
CA ASP A 175 64.85 44.76 -1.61
C ASP A 175 65.26 46.21 -1.30
N THR A 176 64.76 46.84 -0.22
CA THR A 176 65.11 48.24 0.12
C THR A 176 66.00 48.42 1.37
N LEU A 177 66.60 47.36 1.90
CA LEU A 177 67.60 47.44 3.00
C LEU A 177 68.89 46.71 2.61
N GLY A 178 69.64 47.26 1.65
CA GLY A 178 70.95 46.70 1.30
C GLY A 178 71.66 47.38 0.14
N ALA A 179 72.05 48.66 0.31
CA ALA A 179 73.28 49.29 -0.22
C ALA A 179 73.22 50.81 -0.04
#